data_AF-A0A0F9FVL3-F1
#
_entry.id   AF-A0A0F9FVL3-F1
#
_cell.length_a   1.000
_cell.length_b   1.000
_cell.length_c   1.000
_cell.angle_alpha   90.00
_cell.angle_beta   90.00
_cell.angle_gamma   90.00
#
_symmetry.space_group_name_H-M   'P 1'
#
loop_
_entity.id
_entity.type
_entity.pdbx_description
1 polymer ?
#
loop_
_entity_poly.entity_id
_entity_poly.type
_entity_poly.pdbx_seq_one_letter_code
_entity_poly.pdbx_strand_id
1 'polypeptide(L)'
;MKSFIMLLCAFLCTIPSALSQTGKVFDNLTLTSEILGGERKYAVYLPPDYESSERSYPVLYLLHGAGDDHTGWVQFGEVLQITDNAIKAGTATPMIIVMPDADSGKRGYFNQGGEWRYEDFFFEELMPTVEKKYRIKSEKRYRAVAGLSMGGG
;
A
#
# COMPACT_ATOMS: atom_id res chain seq x y z
N MET A 1 -10.99 -22.21 -69.40
CA MET A 1 -10.55 -22.89 -68.16
C MET A 1 -10.33 -21.82 -67.11
N LYS A 2 -11.23 -21.71 -66.12
CA LYS A 2 -11.23 -20.67 -65.09
C LYS A 2 -10.46 -21.20 -63.87
N SER A 3 -9.34 -20.57 -63.51
CA SER A 3 -8.61 -20.91 -62.28
C SER A 3 -9.16 -20.07 -61.13
N PHE A 4 -9.55 -20.74 -60.04
CA PHE A 4 -10.15 -20.16 -58.85
C PHE A 4 -9.02 -19.78 -57.88
N ILE A 5 -8.83 -18.50 -57.60
CA ILE A 5 -7.90 -18.04 -56.56
C ILE A 5 -8.66 -18.07 -55.23
N MET A 6 -8.29 -19.01 -54.36
CA MET A 6 -8.81 -19.13 -53.00
C MET A 6 -8.03 -18.16 -52.10
N LEU A 7 -8.64 -17.03 -51.76
CA LEU A 7 -8.08 -16.08 -50.78
C LEU A 7 -8.28 -16.66 -49.37
N LEU A 8 -7.19 -17.10 -48.74
CA LEU A 8 -7.18 -17.51 -47.34
C LEU A 8 -6.97 -16.26 -46.46
N CYS A 9 -8.05 -15.66 -45.97
CA CYS A 9 -7.98 -14.59 -44.97
C CYS A 9 -7.58 -15.18 -43.62
N ALA A 10 -6.28 -15.16 -43.30
CA ALA A 10 -5.79 -15.44 -41.96
C ALA A 10 -6.12 -14.25 -41.04
N PHE A 11 -7.22 -14.34 -40.30
CA PHE A 11 -7.45 -13.48 -39.15
C PHE A 11 -6.47 -13.88 -38.03
N LEU A 12 -5.35 -13.17 -37.91
CA LEU A 12 -4.56 -13.20 -36.68
C LEU A 12 -5.38 -12.50 -35.59
N CYS A 13 -6.10 -13.26 -34.78
CA CYS A 13 -6.55 -12.82 -33.47
C CYS A 13 -5.31 -12.58 -32.60
N THR A 14 -4.83 -11.34 -32.55
CA THR A 14 -3.94 -10.91 -31.49
C THR A 14 -4.74 -10.95 -30.19
N ILE A 15 -4.57 -12.02 -29.41
CA ILE A 15 -5.06 -12.08 -28.04
C ILE A 15 -4.32 -10.95 -27.31
N PRO A 16 -5.01 -9.93 -26.77
CA PRO A 16 -4.34 -9.00 -25.88
C PRO A 16 -3.94 -9.82 -24.67
N SER A 17 -2.64 -10.08 -24.52
CA SER A 17 -2.08 -10.51 -23.25
C SER A 17 -2.41 -9.41 -22.27
N ALA A 18 -3.47 -9.59 -21.48
CA ALA A 18 -3.68 -8.78 -20.30
C ALA A 18 -2.45 -9.03 -19.42
N LEU A 19 -1.48 -8.12 -19.48
CA LEU A 19 -0.40 -8.08 -18.50
C LEU A 19 -1.10 -8.05 -17.15
N SER A 20 -0.99 -9.15 -16.40
CA SER A 20 -1.48 -9.20 -15.04
C SER A 20 -0.69 -8.16 -14.27
N GLN A 21 -1.26 -6.97 -14.11
CA GLN A 21 -0.68 -5.95 -13.26
C GLN A 21 -0.66 -6.54 -11.85
N THR A 22 0.51 -6.53 -11.24
CA THR A 22 0.71 -6.86 -9.82
C THR A 22 0.87 -5.55 -9.07
N GLY A 23 0.48 -5.53 -7.81
CA GLY A 23 0.75 -4.41 -6.92
C GLY A 23 2.26 -4.18 -6.79
N LYS A 24 2.61 -3.05 -6.19
CA LYS A 24 4.01 -2.71 -5.92
C LYS A 24 4.18 -2.38 -4.46
N VAL A 25 5.25 -2.88 -3.85
CA VAL A 25 5.66 -2.50 -2.50
C VAL A 25 6.94 -1.68 -2.58
N PHE A 26 6.97 -0.59 -1.82
CA PHE A 26 8.16 0.23 -1.56
C PHE A 26 8.39 0.23 -0.05
N ASP A 27 9.52 -0.32 0.41
CA ASP A 27 9.73 -0.71 1.81
C ASP A 27 10.90 0.01 2.50
N ASN A 28 11.39 1.11 1.93
CA ASN A 28 12.46 1.93 2.53
C ASN A 28 12.21 3.42 2.29
N LEU A 29 10.94 3.82 2.38
CA LEU A 29 10.56 5.22 2.28
C LEU A 29 10.81 5.91 3.61
N THR A 30 11.18 7.19 3.57
CA THR A 30 11.43 8.00 4.76
C THR A 30 10.58 9.26 4.79
N LEU A 31 10.34 9.75 6.00
CA LEU A 31 9.68 11.00 6.31
C LEU A 31 10.45 11.67 7.45
N THR A 32 10.92 12.89 7.25
CA THR A 32 11.50 13.70 8.33
C THR A 32 10.39 14.15 9.27
N SER A 33 10.47 13.76 10.54
CA SER A 33 9.52 14.12 11.59
C SER A 33 10.08 15.24 12.46
N GLU A 34 9.32 16.33 12.60
CA GLU A 34 9.60 17.38 13.59
C GLU A 34 9.16 16.92 14.97
N ILE A 35 7.99 16.27 15.07
CA ILE A 35 7.39 15.80 16.34
C ILE A 35 8.27 14.75 17.04
N LEU A 36 8.80 13.78 16.30
CA LEU A 36 9.62 12.69 16.84
C LEU A 36 11.12 12.91 16.64
N GLY A 37 11.52 14.04 16.06
CA GLY A 37 12.91 14.42 15.83
C GLY A 37 13.72 13.42 15.00
N GLY A 38 13.62 13.51 13.68
CA GLY A 38 14.47 12.75 12.75
C GLY A 38 13.70 11.95 11.69
N GLU A 39 14.40 11.12 10.93
CA GLU A 39 13.81 10.31 9.87
C GLU A 39 12.97 9.14 10.43
N ARG A 40 11.75 8.98 9.92
CA ARG A 40 10.84 7.88 10.21
C ARG A 40 10.60 7.08 8.94
N LYS A 41 10.70 5.75 9.05
CA LYS A 41 10.54 4.85 7.92
C LYS A 41 9.09 4.40 7.77
N TYR A 42 8.71 4.07 6.55
CA TYR A 42 7.45 3.41 6.26
C TYR A 42 7.57 2.61 4.97
N ALA A 43 6.69 1.62 4.82
CA ALA A 43 6.46 0.93 3.57
C ALA A 43 5.08 1.30 3.00
N VAL A 44 4.95 1.20 1.67
CA VAL A 44 3.68 1.41 0.96
C VAL A 44 3.45 0.33 -0.06
N TYR A 45 2.26 -0.27 -0.04
CA TYR A 45 1.70 -1.04 -1.13
C TYR A 45 0.82 -0.14 -2.01
N LEU A 46 1.03 -0.20 -3.32
CA LEU A 46 0.18 0.42 -4.34
C LEU A 46 -0.54 -0.68 -5.14
N PRO A 47 -1.85 -0.54 -5.40
CA PRO A 47 -2.63 -1.56 -6.10
C PRO A 47 -2.21 -1.69 -7.57
N PRO A 48 -2.49 -2.84 -8.22
CA PRO A 48 -2.12 -3.12 -9.60
C PRO A 48 -2.40 -2.01 -10.61
N ASP A 49 -3.58 -1.39 -10.51
CA ASP A 49 -4.06 -0.40 -11.47
C ASP A 49 -3.52 1.02 -11.19
N TYR A 50 -2.72 1.22 -10.13
CA TYR A 50 -2.29 2.54 -9.68
C TYR A 50 -1.66 3.36 -10.81
N GLU A 51 -0.64 2.84 -11.50
CA GLU A 51 0.07 3.61 -12.55
C GLU A 51 -0.73 3.78 -13.85
N SER A 52 -1.75 2.96 -14.08
CA SER A 52 -2.55 2.98 -15.31
C SER A 52 -3.90 3.68 -15.16
N SER A 53 -4.24 4.13 -13.95
CA SER A 53 -5.52 4.78 -13.68
C SER A 53 -5.34 6.10 -12.92
N GLU A 54 -6.26 7.03 -13.19
CA GLU A 54 -6.35 8.32 -12.51
C GLU A 54 -7.20 8.26 -11.22
N ARG A 55 -7.54 7.06 -10.73
CA ARG A 55 -8.39 6.89 -9.56
C ARG A 55 -7.67 7.33 -8.28
N SER A 56 -8.47 7.81 -7.32
CA SER A 56 -8.09 7.87 -5.90
C SER A 56 -8.59 6.64 -5.16
N TYR A 57 -7.80 6.16 -4.20
CA TYR A 57 -7.97 4.88 -3.52
C TYR A 57 -8.29 5.06 -2.04
N PRO A 58 -9.04 4.14 -1.41
CA PRO A 58 -9.06 4.04 0.05
C PRO A 58 -7.68 3.63 0.58
N VAL A 59 -7.43 3.91 1.85
CA VAL A 59 -6.16 3.61 2.54
C VAL A 59 -6.38 2.73 3.76
N LEU A 60 -5.48 1.76 3.94
CA LEU A 60 -5.31 0.99 5.17
C LEU A 60 -3.96 1.36 5.80
N TYR A 61 -3.97 1.85 7.03
CA TYR A 61 -2.77 1.94 7.86
C TYR A 61 -2.59 0.63 8.63
N LEU A 62 -1.51 -0.10 8.34
CA LEU A 62 -1.29 -1.45 8.84
C LEU A 62 -0.07 -1.49 9.76
N LEU A 63 -0.33 -1.66 11.06
CA LEU A 63 0.60 -1.42 12.15
C LEU A 63 1.27 -2.73 12.61
N HIS A 64 2.59 -2.74 12.73
CA HIS A 64 3.37 -3.94 13.08
C HIS A 64 3.39 -4.20 14.59
N GLY A 65 3.87 -5.38 14.98
CA GLY A 65 4.02 -5.77 16.38
C GLY A 65 5.35 -5.32 16.99
N ALA A 66 5.50 -5.50 18.31
CA ALA A 66 6.77 -5.24 18.97
C ALA A 66 7.86 -6.20 18.47
N GLY A 67 9.05 -5.65 18.20
CA GLY A 67 10.19 -6.42 17.67
C GLY A 67 10.26 -6.51 16.15
N ASP A 68 9.32 -5.87 15.46
CA ASP A 68 9.27 -5.74 14.01
C ASP A 68 9.46 -4.26 13.61
N ASP A 69 9.45 -3.97 12.31
CA ASP A 69 9.49 -2.62 11.74
C ASP A 69 8.52 -2.46 10.54
N HIS A 70 8.68 -1.38 9.76
CA HIS A 70 7.85 -1.12 8.57
C HIS A 70 7.93 -2.23 7.50
N THR A 71 8.94 -3.10 7.54
CA THR A 71 9.09 -4.23 6.61
C THR A 71 8.39 -5.50 7.07
N GLY A 72 7.90 -5.56 8.31
CA GLY A 72 7.29 -6.76 8.89
C GLY A 72 6.14 -7.37 8.09
N TRP A 73 5.20 -6.51 7.69
CA TRP A 73 4.08 -6.90 6.84
C TRP A 73 4.49 -7.25 5.40
N VAL A 74 5.65 -6.76 4.95
CA VAL A 74 6.22 -7.09 3.64
C VAL A 74 6.88 -8.46 3.68
N GLN A 75 7.76 -8.70 4.66
CA GLN A 75 8.61 -9.90 4.74
C GLN A 75 7.89 -11.10 5.35
N PHE A 76 7.10 -10.90 6.40
CA PHE A 76 6.43 -11.98 7.14
C PHE A 76 4.93 -11.99 6.91
N GLY A 77 4.35 -10.82 6.62
CA GLY A 77 2.92 -10.66 6.36
C GLY A 77 2.50 -10.91 4.91
N GLU A 78 3.44 -11.03 3.97
CA GLU A 78 3.18 -11.28 2.54
C GLU A 78 2.14 -10.30 1.94
N VAL A 79 2.18 -9.03 2.38
CA VAL A 79 1.15 -8.03 2.06
C VAL A 79 0.89 -7.88 0.56
N LEU A 80 1.93 -7.99 -0.27
CA LEU A 80 1.82 -7.95 -1.73
C LEU A 80 0.94 -9.08 -2.25
N GLN A 81 1.31 -10.33 -1.95
CA GLN A 81 0.64 -11.52 -2.46
C GLN A 81 -0.80 -11.61 -1.93
N ILE A 82 -1.01 -11.36 -0.64
CA ILE A 82 -2.35 -11.44 -0.03
C ILE A 82 -3.27 -10.38 -0.63
N THR A 83 -2.81 -9.13 -0.73
CA THR A 83 -3.63 -8.02 -1.21
C THR A 83 -3.95 -8.16 -2.70
N ASP A 84 -2.96 -8.52 -3.53
CA ASP A 84 -3.18 -8.78 -4.96
C ASP A 84 -4.19 -9.90 -5.19
N ASN A 85 -4.07 -11.00 -4.44
CA ASN A 85 -5.00 -12.13 -4.56
C ASN A 85 -6.42 -11.74 -4.13
N ALA A 86 -6.58 -10.97 -3.05
CA ALA A 86 -7.89 -10.50 -2.60
C ALA A 86 -8.53 -9.52 -3.60
N ILE A 87 -7.75 -8.60 -4.16
CA ILE A 87 -8.21 -7.68 -5.22
C ILE A 87 -8.62 -8.46 -6.47
N LYS A 88 -7.79 -9.40 -6.92
CA LYS A 88 -8.06 -10.24 -8.09
C LYS A 88 -9.30 -11.13 -7.91
N ALA A 89 -9.52 -11.62 -6.69
CA ALA A 89 -10.70 -12.40 -6.33
C ALA A 89 -11.96 -11.55 -6.15
N GLY A 90 -11.85 -10.21 -6.15
CA GLY A 90 -12.96 -9.30 -5.90
C GLY A 90 -13.46 -9.28 -4.44
N THR A 91 -12.69 -9.87 -3.52
CA THR A 91 -13.02 -9.88 -2.08
C THR A 91 -12.48 -8.64 -1.35
N ALA A 92 -11.55 -7.92 -1.97
CA ALA A 92 -11.09 -6.61 -1.54
C ALA A 92 -11.16 -5.59 -2.70
N THR A 93 -11.47 -4.33 -2.38
CA THR A 93 -11.30 -3.23 -3.34
C THR A 93 -9.82 -2.91 -3.49
N PRO A 94 -9.35 -2.48 -4.68
CA PRO A 94 -8.05 -1.83 -4.81
C PRO A 94 -7.89 -0.71 -3.76
N MET A 95 -6.79 -0.76 -3.01
CA MET A 95 -6.49 0.15 -1.90
C MET A 95 -4.99 0.37 -1.79
N ILE A 96 -4.61 1.48 -1.13
CA ILE A 96 -3.23 1.74 -0.74
C ILE A 96 -3.06 1.23 0.69
N ILE A 97 -1.93 0.57 1.00
CA ILE A 97 -1.61 0.13 2.36
C ILE A 97 -0.34 0.85 2.79
N VAL A 98 -0.39 1.57 3.91
CA VAL A 98 0.73 2.28 4.51
C VAL A 98 1.14 1.53 5.78
N MET A 99 2.41 1.17 5.88
CA MET A 99 2.97 0.37 6.98
C MET A 99 4.08 1.18 7.65
N PRO A 100 3.77 2.03 8.65
CA PRO A 100 4.76 2.88 9.28
C PRO A 100 5.57 2.13 10.34
N ASP A 101 6.84 2.50 10.47
CA ASP A 101 7.74 2.03 11.51
C ASP A 101 7.42 2.75 12.83
N ALA A 102 7.30 2.00 13.91
CA ALA A 102 7.15 2.52 15.26
C ALA A 102 8.35 2.26 16.18
N ASP A 103 9.47 1.76 15.63
CA ASP A 103 10.76 1.50 16.30
C ASP A 103 10.67 0.60 17.54
N SER A 104 11.52 -0.41 17.61
CA SER A 104 11.56 -1.39 18.71
C SER A 104 12.02 -0.83 20.07
N GLY A 105 12.54 0.40 20.12
CA GLY A 105 13.07 1.03 21.34
C GLY A 105 12.04 1.74 22.24
N LYS A 106 10.95 2.27 21.69
CA LYS A 106 9.84 2.92 22.42
C LYS A 106 8.53 2.29 21.96
N ARG A 107 7.67 1.86 22.88
CA ARG A 107 6.57 0.95 22.53
C ARG A 107 5.28 1.70 22.21
N GLY A 108 4.73 1.42 21.02
CA GLY A 108 3.34 1.67 20.67
C GLY A 108 3.11 2.88 19.77
N TYR A 109 1.91 2.91 19.21
CA TYR A 109 1.44 3.91 18.26
C TYR A 109 0.74 5.10 18.94
N PHE A 110 1.01 5.29 20.23
CA PHE A 110 0.38 6.30 21.08
C PHE A 110 1.43 7.24 21.70
N ASN A 111 0.95 8.38 22.19
CA ASN A 111 1.78 9.32 22.91
C ASN A 111 2.21 8.75 24.27
N GLN A 112 3.52 8.67 24.53
CA GLN A 112 4.10 8.15 25.76
C GLN A 112 5.19 9.10 26.30
N GLY A 113 4.94 9.65 27.50
CA GLY A 113 5.85 10.62 28.11
C GLY A 113 5.96 11.91 27.28
N GLY A 114 7.06 12.64 27.45
CA GLY A 114 7.29 13.90 26.72
C GLY A 114 7.96 13.75 25.36
N GLU A 115 8.68 12.64 25.13
CA GLU A 115 9.54 12.49 23.94
C GLU A 115 8.95 11.58 22.86
N TRP A 116 8.06 10.64 23.22
CA TRP A 116 7.46 9.71 22.26
C TRP A 116 6.06 10.18 21.91
N ARG A 117 5.97 11.04 20.90
CA ARG A 117 4.71 11.67 20.49
C ARG A 117 4.18 11.01 19.21
N TYR A 118 4.08 9.67 19.22
CA TYR A 118 3.86 8.91 17.98
C TYR A 118 2.45 9.10 17.42
N GLU A 119 1.43 9.16 18.26
CA GLU A 119 0.06 9.42 17.79
C GLU A 119 -0.05 10.82 17.15
N ASP A 120 0.61 11.83 17.72
CA ASP A 120 0.66 13.16 17.11
C ASP A 120 1.41 13.09 15.77
N PHE A 121 2.59 12.45 15.71
CA PHE A 121 3.30 12.19 14.46
C PHE A 121 2.41 11.51 13.42
N PHE A 122 1.65 10.50 13.83
CA PHE A 122 0.80 9.73 12.94
C PHE A 122 -0.26 10.62 12.29
N PHE A 123 -0.96 11.43 13.09
CA PHE A 123 -2.08 12.25 12.62
C PHE A 123 -1.67 13.59 12.03
N GLU A 124 -0.59 14.19 12.51
CA GLU A 124 -0.16 15.54 12.12
C GLU A 124 0.91 15.54 11.02
N GLU A 125 1.74 14.50 10.92
CA GLU A 125 2.83 14.43 9.95
C GLU A 125 2.66 13.29 8.94
N LEU A 126 2.59 12.04 9.40
CA LEU A 126 2.56 10.87 8.53
C LEU A 126 1.32 10.84 7.63
N MET A 127 0.12 10.83 8.23
CA MET A 127 -1.14 10.72 7.50
C MET A 127 -1.31 11.87 6.48
N PRO A 128 -1.14 13.16 6.85
CA PRO A 128 -1.24 14.25 5.87
C PRO A 128 -0.20 14.14 4.75
N THR A 129 1.02 13.69 5.06
CA THR A 129 2.10 13.58 4.07
C THR A 129 1.83 12.48 3.05
N VAL A 130 1.45 11.28 3.50
CA VAL A 130 1.16 10.18 2.58
C VAL A 130 -0.10 10.44 1.77
N GLU A 131 -1.12 11.07 2.36
CA GLU A 131 -2.36 11.41 1.65
C GLU A 131 -2.21 12.53 0.64
N LYS A 132 -1.21 13.40 0.80
CA LYS A 132 -0.83 14.37 -0.23
C LYS A 132 0.05 13.74 -1.32
N LYS A 133 0.91 12.80 -0.95
CA LYS A 133 1.89 12.18 -1.86
C LYS A 133 1.26 11.13 -2.78
N TYR A 134 0.32 10.36 -2.27
CA TYR A 134 -0.37 9.30 -3.01
C TYR A 134 -1.81 9.69 -3.32
N ARG A 135 -2.42 9.08 -4.35
CA ARG A 135 -3.83 9.32 -4.71
C ARG A 135 -4.78 8.66 -3.70
N ILE A 136 -4.82 9.16 -2.47
CA ILE A 136 -5.67 8.67 -1.38
C ILE A 136 -6.95 9.52 -1.26
N LYS A 137 -8.08 8.86 -0.97
CA LYS A 137 -9.33 9.53 -0.56
C LYS A 137 -9.25 9.91 0.91
N SER A 138 -9.25 11.20 1.21
CA SER A 138 -8.99 11.72 2.56
C SER A 138 -10.20 11.66 3.51
N GLU A 139 -11.40 11.34 3.04
CA GLU A 139 -12.57 11.25 3.90
C GLU A 139 -12.52 10.01 4.80
N LYS A 140 -12.94 10.16 6.07
CA LYS A 140 -12.91 9.11 7.10
C LYS A 140 -13.44 7.75 6.65
N ARG A 141 -14.49 7.73 5.82
CA ARG A 141 -15.11 6.49 5.28
C ARG A 141 -14.20 5.65 4.36
N TYR A 142 -13.09 6.22 3.91
CA TYR A 142 -12.11 5.55 3.04
C TYR A 142 -10.79 5.24 3.76
N ARG A 143 -10.75 5.45 5.08
CA ARG A 143 -9.59 5.20 5.92
C ARG A 143 -9.88 4.04 6.87
N ALA A 144 -9.00 3.04 6.85
CA ALA A 144 -8.98 1.96 7.81
C ALA A 144 -7.64 1.95 8.56
N VAL A 145 -7.66 1.42 9.78
CA VAL A 145 -6.46 1.13 10.57
C VAL A 145 -6.60 -0.27 11.14
N ALA A 146 -5.52 -1.04 11.11
CA ALA A 146 -5.43 -2.36 11.72
C ALA A 146 -4.00 -2.61 12.18
N GLY A 147 -3.81 -3.52 13.12
CA GLY A 147 -2.47 -3.93 13.53
C GLY A 147 -2.46 -5.16 14.40
N LEU A 148 -1.27 -5.72 14.60
CA LEU A 148 -1.05 -6.93 15.38
C LEU A 148 -0.37 -6.61 16.72
N SER A 149 -0.84 -7.22 17.80
CA SER A 149 -0.24 -7.08 19.14
C SER A 149 -0.05 -5.60 19.54
N MET A 150 1.20 -5.10 19.61
CA MET A 150 1.53 -3.70 19.84
C MET A 150 0.82 -2.75 18.85
N GLY A 151 0.71 -3.13 17.58
CA GLY A 151 0.00 -2.33 16.57
C GLY A 151 -1.52 -2.40 16.68
N GLY A 152 -2.06 -3.32 17.48
CA GLY A 152 -3.50 -3.43 17.71
C GLY A 152 -4.00 -2.71 18.96
N GLY A 153 -3.10 -2.35 19.88
CA GLY A 153 -3.40 -1.63 21.12
C GLY A 153 -3.28 -0.13 20.96
#